data_AF-A0AA37KQG3-F1
#
_entry.id   AF-A0AA37KQG3-F1
#
_cell.length_a   1.000
_cell.length_b   1.000
_cell.length_c   1.000
_cell.angle_alpha   90.00
_cell.angle_beta   90.00
_cell.angle_gamma   90.00
#
_symmetry.space_group_name_H-M   'P 1'
#
loop_
_entity.id
_entity.type
_entity.pdbx_description
1 polymer ?
#
loop_
_entity_poly.entity_id
_entity_poly.type
_entity_poly.pdbx_seq_one_letter_code
_entity_poly.pdbx_strand_id
1 'polypeptide(L)'
;MEKHEILSMKNCHRAATVQQIANPEYGVWKFEWRGQKLGGNAFYTEYAHIASKPCFGNATVISDNDNDMKFWEVLTWKYETNMAELWEAARRAFSATSFDPEKRAAQYIREYEKLLLDDLKEIPQDEQGQYIAKFKEWVATLFAKHSRIMSAAITGPARFPTERNRKANNSYESAVAEFQSWRERTQKAIARRIEAAKPQEQKTAEAWERIKEDIDRFVDWNLCSTNLYNRLETIARKGEVELMQQAIDYVRELNKGRKRPIYTERHKFFKLAELAAVIRGRRAATVTKENKDVPFDGGIVRYNFAEDRLQILFNEKPDAGMIGTLKHSGFRWSPRFGAWQRQLTRNAEDTAKRLLNIKLR
;
A
#
# COMPACT_ATOMS: atom_id res chain seq x y z
N MET A 1 -30.99 -27.39 -1.81
CA MET A 1 -31.51 -26.76 -3.04
C MET A 1 -30.56 -25.65 -3.41
N GLU A 2 -29.59 -25.93 -4.28
CA GLU A 2 -28.71 -24.88 -4.82
C GLU A 2 -29.58 -23.90 -5.60
N LYS A 3 -29.55 -22.62 -5.23
CA LYS A 3 -30.25 -21.58 -5.99
C LYS A 3 -29.46 -21.35 -7.27
N HIS A 4 -29.88 -21.97 -8.36
CA HIS A 4 -29.30 -21.71 -9.67
C HIS A 4 -29.79 -20.33 -10.14
N GLU A 5 -28.86 -19.40 -10.38
CA GLU A 5 -29.19 -18.07 -10.91
C GLU A 5 -29.15 -18.09 -12.43
N ILE A 6 -30.12 -17.45 -13.07
CA ILE A 6 -30.12 -17.27 -14.52
C ILE A 6 -28.95 -16.34 -14.91
N LEU A 7 -28.23 -16.71 -15.96
CA LEU A 7 -27.14 -15.91 -16.51
C LEU A 7 -27.70 -14.59 -17.06
N SER A 8 -27.06 -13.49 -16.73
CA SER A 8 -27.45 -12.13 -17.14
C SER A 8 -26.24 -11.20 -17.18
N MET A 9 -26.41 -10.01 -17.74
CA MET A 9 -25.41 -8.93 -17.73
C MET A 9 -24.90 -8.63 -16.30
N LYS A 10 -25.75 -8.81 -15.29
CA LYS A 10 -25.44 -8.59 -13.89
C LYS A 10 -24.43 -9.58 -13.31
N ASN A 11 -24.42 -10.84 -13.77
CA ASN A 11 -23.63 -11.91 -13.15
C ASN A 11 -22.69 -12.65 -14.12
N CYS A 12 -22.78 -12.41 -15.42
CA CYS A 12 -22.02 -13.16 -16.42
C CYS A 12 -20.49 -13.05 -16.25
N HIS A 13 -19.97 -11.92 -15.80
CA HIS A 13 -18.53 -11.71 -15.61
C HIS A 13 -17.89 -12.66 -14.58
N ARG A 14 -18.66 -13.12 -13.59
CA ARG A 14 -18.21 -14.01 -12.50
C ARG A 14 -18.57 -15.49 -12.71
N ALA A 15 -19.41 -15.82 -13.71
CA ALA A 15 -19.80 -17.20 -14.00
C ALA A 15 -18.57 -18.04 -14.40
N ALA A 16 -18.43 -19.24 -13.81
CA ALA A 16 -17.39 -20.21 -14.14
C ALA A 16 -17.93 -21.37 -14.98
N THR A 17 -19.07 -21.94 -14.56
CA THR A 17 -19.77 -22.97 -15.32
C THR A 17 -21.24 -22.66 -15.45
N VAL A 18 -21.82 -23.06 -16.58
CA VAL A 18 -23.21 -22.83 -16.94
C VAL A 18 -23.85 -24.11 -17.49
N GLN A 19 -25.17 -24.17 -17.46
CA GLN A 19 -25.97 -25.25 -18.03
C GLN A 19 -27.13 -24.65 -18.82
N GLN A 20 -27.56 -25.33 -19.89
CA GLN A 20 -28.74 -24.91 -20.64
C GLN A 20 -30.00 -25.26 -19.86
N ILE A 21 -30.90 -24.29 -19.70
CA ILE A 21 -32.17 -24.47 -18.98
C ILE A 21 -33.10 -25.42 -19.73
N ALA A 22 -33.17 -25.28 -21.06
CA ALA A 22 -34.06 -26.09 -21.90
C ALA A 22 -33.59 -27.54 -22.06
N ASN A 23 -32.29 -27.78 -21.98
CA ASN A 23 -31.67 -29.08 -22.22
C ASN A 23 -30.64 -29.42 -21.12
N PRO A 24 -31.08 -29.69 -19.88
CA PRO A 24 -30.18 -30.01 -18.78
C PRO A 24 -29.33 -31.27 -19.04
N GLU A 25 -29.80 -32.20 -19.88
CA GLU A 25 -29.11 -33.42 -20.27
C GLU A 25 -27.78 -33.17 -21.00
N TYR A 26 -27.61 -31.99 -21.61
CA TYR A 26 -26.32 -31.58 -22.17
C TYR A 26 -25.28 -31.26 -21.10
N GLY A 27 -25.62 -31.33 -19.81
CA GLY A 27 -24.71 -31.24 -18.68
C GLY A 27 -24.02 -29.88 -18.54
N VAL A 28 -22.86 -29.89 -17.88
CA VAL A 28 -22.14 -28.67 -17.48
C VAL A 28 -21.20 -28.17 -18.58
N TRP A 29 -21.24 -26.87 -18.83
CA TRP A 29 -20.39 -26.16 -19.79
C TRP A 29 -19.47 -25.17 -19.07
N LYS A 30 -18.23 -25.03 -19.55
CA LYS A 30 -17.29 -24.02 -19.07
C LYS A 30 -17.63 -22.68 -19.71
N PHE A 31 -17.77 -21.63 -18.89
CA PHE A 31 -18.15 -20.29 -19.34
C PHE A 31 -16.97 -19.32 -19.35
N GLU A 32 -16.78 -18.66 -20.48
CA GLU A 32 -15.74 -17.65 -20.70
C GLU A 32 -16.38 -16.31 -21.08
N TRP A 33 -16.27 -15.35 -20.16
CA TRP A 33 -16.80 -14.02 -20.36
C TRP A 33 -16.01 -13.26 -21.43
N ARG A 34 -16.68 -12.82 -22.50
CA ARG A 34 -16.07 -12.11 -23.64
C ARG A 34 -14.90 -12.90 -24.26
N GLY A 35 -15.05 -14.22 -24.34
CA GLY A 35 -14.04 -15.13 -24.89
C GLY A 35 -13.82 -15.02 -26.39
N GLN A 36 -14.78 -14.47 -27.14
CA GLN A 36 -14.67 -14.25 -28.58
C GLN A 36 -14.80 -12.76 -28.92
N LYS A 37 -13.88 -12.25 -29.75
CA LYS A 37 -14.02 -10.94 -30.40
C LYS A 37 -14.78 -11.14 -31.72
N LEU A 38 -15.96 -10.54 -31.85
CA LEU A 38 -16.79 -10.67 -33.05
C LEU A 38 -16.40 -9.67 -34.14
N GLY A 39 -15.97 -8.47 -33.74
CA GLY A 39 -15.67 -7.38 -34.65
C GLY A 39 -15.57 -6.05 -33.90
N GLY A 40 -15.40 -4.95 -34.62
CA GLY A 40 -15.36 -3.62 -34.02
C GLY A 40 -14.87 -2.56 -35.00
N ASN A 41 -15.06 -1.30 -34.62
CA ASN A 41 -14.51 -0.14 -35.32
C ASN A 41 -13.55 0.62 -34.39
N ALA A 42 -13.11 1.81 -34.81
CA ALA A 42 -12.21 2.64 -34.01
C ALA A 42 -12.79 3.09 -32.65
N PHE A 43 -14.11 2.96 -32.45
CA PHE A 43 -14.83 3.48 -31.30
C PHE A 43 -15.36 2.40 -30.36
N TYR A 44 -15.57 1.17 -30.83
CA TYR A 44 -16.00 0.05 -29.98
C TYR A 44 -15.56 -1.32 -30.51
N THR A 45 -15.48 -2.30 -29.61
CA THR A 45 -15.25 -3.71 -29.94
C THR A 45 -16.41 -4.54 -29.42
N GLU A 46 -16.96 -5.39 -30.28
CA GLU A 46 -18.00 -6.35 -29.95
C GLU A 46 -17.38 -7.67 -29.51
N TYR A 47 -17.93 -8.18 -28.42
CA TYR A 47 -17.53 -9.44 -27.82
C TYR A 47 -18.73 -10.36 -27.69
N ALA A 48 -18.47 -11.66 -27.71
CA ALA A 48 -19.40 -12.70 -27.28
C ALA A 48 -18.77 -13.55 -26.18
N HIS A 49 -19.63 -14.15 -25.36
CA HIS A 49 -19.21 -15.15 -24.40
C HIS A 49 -19.10 -16.51 -25.08
N ILE A 50 -18.25 -17.36 -24.52
CA ILE A 50 -18.04 -18.71 -25.00
C ILE A 50 -18.51 -19.69 -23.93
N ALA A 51 -19.38 -20.62 -24.30
CA ALA A 51 -19.64 -21.83 -23.54
C ALA A 51 -18.96 -23.00 -24.25
N SER A 52 -17.98 -23.65 -23.60
CA SER A 52 -17.24 -24.78 -24.16
C SER A 52 -17.41 -26.04 -23.32
N LYS A 53 -17.46 -27.20 -23.98
CA LYS A 53 -17.52 -28.50 -23.30
C LYS A 53 -16.59 -29.49 -24.01
N PRO A 54 -15.65 -30.17 -23.30
CA PRO A 54 -14.65 -31.03 -23.93
C PRO A 54 -15.21 -32.17 -24.80
N CYS A 55 -16.44 -32.62 -24.52
CA CYS A 55 -17.07 -33.76 -25.21
C CYS A 55 -18.13 -33.35 -26.25
N PHE A 56 -18.38 -32.05 -26.43
CA PHE A 56 -19.52 -31.53 -27.21
C PHE A 56 -19.04 -30.52 -28.25
N GLY A 57 -18.41 -31.01 -29.33
CA GLY A 57 -18.11 -30.24 -30.56
C GLY A 57 -17.51 -28.84 -30.37
N ASN A 58 -17.81 -27.96 -31.34
CA ASN A 58 -17.40 -26.55 -31.32
C ASN A 58 -18.07 -25.79 -30.17
N ALA A 59 -17.34 -24.83 -29.59
CA ALA A 59 -17.86 -23.93 -28.57
C ALA A 59 -19.15 -23.21 -29.01
N THR A 60 -20.10 -23.06 -28.08
CA THR A 60 -21.32 -22.26 -28.30
C THR A 60 -21.03 -20.79 -28.01
N VAL A 61 -21.37 -19.94 -28.96
CA VAL A 61 -21.23 -18.48 -28.86
C VAL A 61 -22.52 -17.92 -28.26
N ILE A 62 -22.40 -17.16 -27.17
CA ILE A 62 -23.52 -16.51 -26.48
C ILE A 62 -23.33 -15.00 -26.63
N SER A 63 -24.31 -14.30 -27.17
CA SER A 63 -24.21 -12.84 -27.36
C SER A 63 -24.09 -12.10 -26.03
N ASP A 64 -23.40 -10.95 -26.03
CA ASP A 64 -23.26 -10.05 -24.86
C ASP A 64 -24.54 -9.22 -24.63
N ASN A 65 -25.67 -9.93 -24.44
CA ASN A 65 -26.99 -9.39 -24.09
C ASN A 65 -27.83 -10.44 -23.33
N ASP A 66 -28.86 -9.97 -22.61
CA ASP A 66 -29.72 -10.86 -21.79
C ASP A 66 -30.63 -11.79 -22.62
N ASN A 67 -30.84 -11.51 -23.92
CA ASN A 67 -31.75 -12.34 -24.74
C ASN A 67 -31.21 -13.74 -24.95
N ASP A 68 -29.90 -13.90 -25.09
CA ASP A 68 -29.26 -15.21 -25.23
C ASP A 68 -28.86 -15.79 -23.88
N MET A 69 -28.45 -14.93 -22.93
CA MET A 69 -28.01 -15.40 -21.61
C MET A 69 -29.15 -16.02 -20.78
N LYS A 70 -30.40 -15.57 -20.95
CA LYS A 70 -31.56 -16.10 -20.21
C LYS A 70 -31.82 -17.59 -20.38
N PHE A 71 -31.24 -18.23 -21.42
CA PHE A 71 -31.36 -19.67 -21.67
C PHE A 71 -30.34 -20.51 -20.88
N TRP A 72 -29.48 -19.86 -20.11
CA TRP A 72 -28.42 -20.49 -19.34
C TRP A 72 -28.58 -20.21 -17.86
N GLU A 73 -28.36 -21.23 -17.03
CA GLU A 73 -28.23 -21.08 -15.60
C GLU A 73 -26.77 -21.19 -15.17
N VAL A 74 -26.39 -20.46 -14.13
CA VAL A 74 -25.05 -20.50 -13.55
C VAL A 74 -25.01 -21.55 -12.45
N LEU A 75 -24.09 -22.50 -12.58
CA LEU A 75 -23.88 -23.57 -11.61
C LEU A 75 -22.77 -23.23 -10.60
N THR A 76 -21.64 -22.70 -11.10
CA THR A 76 -20.52 -22.33 -10.25
C THR A 76 -19.99 -20.94 -10.56
N TRP A 77 -19.46 -20.29 -9.53
CA TRP A 77 -18.87 -18.96 -9.59
C TRP A 77 -17.34 -19.04 -9.53
N LYS A 78 -16.66 -18.09 -10.19
CA LYS A 78 -15.19 -17.98 -10.14
C LYS A 78 -14.67 -17.58 -8.76
N TYR A 79 -15.47 -16.83 -8.01
CA TYR A 79 -15.18 -16.32 -6.69
C TYR A 79 -16.50 -15.97 -5.97
N GLU A 80 -16.49 -16.03 -4.64
CA GLU A 80 -17.68 -15.78 -3.82
C GLU A 80 -17.91 -14.28 -3.56
N THR A 81 -16.84 -13.55 -3.23
CA THR A 81 -16.91 -12.10 -2.94
C THR A 81 -17.24 -11.32 -4.20
N ASN A 82 -18.43 -10.73 -4.23
CA ASN A 82 -18.93 -9.98 -5.38
C ASN A 82 -19.56 -8.64 -4.95
N MET A 83 -19.90 -7.81 -5.93
CA MET A 83 -20.53 -6.49 -5.77
C MET A 83 -21.84 -6.40 -6.56
N ALA A 84 -22.56 -7.51 -6.68
CA ALA A 84 -23.81 -7.58 -7.45
C ALA A 84 -24.90 -6.65 -6.88
N GLU A 85 -24.86 -6.30 -5.60
CA GLU A 85 -25.72 -5.30 -4.97
C GLU A 85 -25.52 -3.88 -5.53
N LEU A 86 -24.36 -3.59 -6.11
CA LEU A 86 -24.05 -2.29 -6.70
C LEU A 86 -24.47 -2.19 -8.18
N TRP A 87 -25.09 -3.23 -8.74
CA TRP A 87 -25.50 -3.28 -10.15
C TRP A 87 -26.29 -2.05 -10.61
N GLU A 88 -27.37 -1.70 -9.89
CA GLU A 88 -28.19 -0.54 -10.26
C GLU A 88 -27.45 0.80 -10.07
N ALA A 89 -26.50 0.87 -9.15
CA ALA A 89 -25.65 2.05 -9.00
C ALA A 89 -24.70 2.17 -10.20
N ALA A 90 -24.06 1.07 -10.60
CA ALA A 90 -23.18 1.01 -11.75
C ALA A 90 -23.90 1.32 -13.07
N ARG A 91 -25.08 0.71 -13.31
CA ARG A 91 -25.90 0.98 -14.50
C ARG A 91 -26.29 2.45 -14.60
N ARG A 92 -26.73 3.06 -13.49
CA ARG A 92 -27.03 4.50 -13.43
C ARG A 92 -25.78 5.36 -13.63
N ALA A 93 -24.63 4.94 -13.13
CA ALA A 93 -23.36 5.65 -13.28
C ALA A 93 -23.01 5.91 -14.75
N PHE A 94 -23.27 4.93 -15.63
CA PHE A 94 -22.91 5.02 -17.05
C PHE A 94 -24.06 5.44 -17.97
N SER A 95 -25.27 5.62 -17.44
CA SER A 95 -26.48 5.93 -18.22
C SER A 95 -26.37 7.19 -19.10
N ALA A 96 -25.59 8.19 -18.67
CA ALA A 96 -25.38 9.43 -19.40
C ALA A 96 -24.00 9.54 -20.07
N THR A 97 -23.18 8.48 -20.02
CA THR A 97 -21.80 8.49 -20.51
C THR A 97 -21.47 7.35 -21.48
N SER A 98 -22.35 6.37 -21.65
CA SER A 98 -22.15 5.25 -22.58
C SER A 98 -23.43 4.88 -23.33
N PHE A 99 -23.29 4.45 -24.58
CA PHE A 99 -24.38 3.90 -25.38
C PHE A 99 -24.88 2.54 -24.85
N ASP A 100 -24.02 1.77 -24.17
CA ASP A 100 -24.37 0.50 -23.52
C ASP A 100 -24.03 0.53 -22.01
N PRO A 101 -24.88 1.17 -21.17
CA PRO A 101 -24.60 1.32 -19.73
C PRO A 101 -24.43 0.00 -18.99
N GLU A 102 -25.15 -1.05 -19.39
CA GLU A 102 -25.10 -2.39 -18.78
C GLU A 102 -23.76 -3.08 -19.05
N LYS A 103 -23.27 -3.03 -20.30
CA LYS A 103 -21.95 -3.55 -20.66
C LYS A 103 -20.83 -2.83 -19.89
N ARG A 104 -20.95 -1.51 -19.71
CA ARG A 104 -20.01 -0.73 -18.89
C ARG A 104 -20.09 -1.07 -17.42
N ALA A 105 -21.31 -1.20 -16.88
CA ALA A 105 -21.52 -1.58 -15.49
C ALA A 105 -20.90 -2.94 -15.17
N ALA A 106 -21.14 -3.96 -16.01
CA ALA A 106 -20.56 -5.29 -15.85
C ALA A 106 -19.02 -5.26 -15.91
N GLN A 107 -18.44 -4.48 -16.83
CA GLN A 107 -17.00 -4.31 -16.93
C GLN A 107 -16.40 -3.68 -15.67
N TYR A 108 -16.95 -2.55 -15.21
CA TYR A 108 -16.41 -1.84 -14.05
C TYR A 108 -16.57 -2.63 -12.75
N ILE A 109 -17.70 -3.31 -12.56
CA ILE A 109 -17.89 -4.20 -11.40
C ILE A 109 -16.83 -5.29 -11.40
N ARG A 110 -16.60 -5.97 -12.53
CA ARG A 110 -15.55 -6.98 -12.67
C ARG A 110 -14.16 -6.43 -12.35
N GLU A 111 -13.84 -5.21 -12.82
CA GLU A 111 -12.56 -4.57 -12.55
C GLU A 111 -12.37 -4.28 -11.05
N TYR A 112 -13.40 -3.77 -10.37
CA TYR A 112 -13.37 -3.55 -8.92
C TYR A 112 -13.32 -4.85 -8.12
N GLU A 113 -14.03 -5.89 -8.55
CA GLU A 113 -13.98 -7.22 -7.93
C GLU A 113 -12.60 -7.85 -8.08
N LYS A 114 -12.00 -7.78 -9.27
CA LYS A 114 -10.62 -8.24 -9.49
C LYS A 114 -9.65 -7.49 -8.58
N LEU A 115 -9.79 -6.17 -8.51
CA LEU A 115 -8.94 -5.32 -7.68
C LEU A 115 -9.06 -5.68 -6.19
N LEU A 116 -10.28 -5.92 -5.71
CA LEU A 116 -10.54 -6.38 -4.35
C LEU A 116 -9.92 -7.76 -4.09
N LEU A 117 -10.09 -8.72 -5.00
CA LEU A 117 -9.50 -10.06 -4.85
C LEU A 117 -7.97 -10.03 -4.83
N ASP A 118 -7.36 -9.15 -5.60
CA ASP A 118 -5.91 -8.93 -5.57
C ASP A 118 -5.47 -8.33 -4.22
N ASP A 119 -6.23 -7.39 -3.66
CA ASP A 119 -5.96 -6.83 -2.33
C ASP A 119 -6.07 -7.88 -1.21
N LEU A 120 -7.10 -8.74 -1.28
CA LEU A 120 -7.35 -9.73 -0.23
C LEU A 120 -6.24 -10.78 -0.08
N LYS A 121 -5.38 -10.96 -1.10
CA LYS A 121 -4.21 -11.85 -1.02
C LYS A 121 -3.17 -11.37 0.00
N GLU A 122 -3.07 -10.07 0.20
CA GLU A 122 -2.08 -9.45 1.10
C GLU A 122 -2.66 -9.17 2.50
N ILE A 123 -3.98 -9.28 2.65
CA ILE A 123 -4.71 -8.88 3.87
C ILE A 123 -4.99 -10.12 4.74
N PRO A 124 -4.60 -10.10 6.03
CA PRO A 124 -4.96 -11.14 7.00
C PRO A 124 -6.46 -11.39 7.10
N GLN A 125 -6.88 -12.65 7.24
CA GLN A 125 -8.29 -13.08 7.14
C GLN A 125 -9.23 -12.38 8.14
N ASP A 126 -8.71 -11.99 9.31
CA ASP A 126 -9.43 -11.26 10.37
C ASP A 126 -9.82 -9.83 9.97
N GLU A 127 -9.01 -9.14 9.16
CA GLU A 127 -9.29 -7.77 8.71
C GLU A 127 -10.06 -7.71 7.38
N GLN A 128 -10.15 -8.84 6.64
CA GLN A 128 -10.77 -8.89 5.31
C GLN A 128 -12.22 -8.41 5.31
N GLY A 129 -13.02 -8.78 6.33
CA GLY A 129 -14.42 -8.38 6.39
C GLY A 129 -14.63 -6.87 6.45
N GLN A 130 -13.84 -6.17 7.28
CA GLN A 130 -13.89 -4.71 7.38
C GLN A 130 -13.39 -4.03 6.10
N TYR A 131 -12.33 -4.59 5.50
CA TYR A 131 -11.79 -4.09 4.25
C TYR A 131 -12.80 -4.19 3.10
N ILE A 132 -13.45 -5.35 2.95
CA ILE A 132 -14.48 -5.60 1.92
C ILE A 132 -15.64 -4.61 2.09
N ALA A 133 -16.16 -4.44 3.31
CA ALA A 133 -17.24 -3.49 3.58
C ALA A 133 -16.84 -2.07 3.18
N LYS A 134 -15.65 -1.62 3.59
CA LYS A 134 -15.18 -0.27 3.27
C LYS A 134 -14.89 -0.07 1.78
N PHE A 135 -14.37 -1.09 1.11
CA PHE A 135 -14.13 -1.07 -0.32
C PHE A 135 -15.46 -0.92 -1.09
N LYS A 136 -16.50 -1.67 -0.70
CA LYS A 136 -17.84 -1.58 -1.28
C LYS A 136 -18.47 -0.20 -1.10
N GLU A 137 -18.33 0.42 0.07
CA GLU A 137 -18.76 1.81 0.31
C GLU A 137 -18.07 2.80 -0.64
N TRP A 138 -16.76 2.63 -0.85
CA TRP A 138 -16.01 3.46 -1.80
C TRP A 138 -16.50 3.27 -3.23
N VAL A 139 -16.66 2.04 -3.70
CA VAL A 139 -17.17 1.75 -5.05
C VAL A 139 -18.58 2.33 -5.24
N ALA A 140 -19.46 2.19 -4.25
CA ALA A 140 -20.79 2.81 -4.28
C ALA A 140 -20.71 4.34 -4.40
N THR A 141 -19.78 4.97 -3.67
CA THR A 141 -19.53 6.42 -3.74
C THR A 141 -19.00 6.85 -5.10
N LEU A 142 -18.10 6.07 -5.71
CA LEU A 142 -17.56 6.33 -7.05
C LEU A 142 -18.66 6.27 -8.09
N PHE A 143 -19.51 5.23 -8.07
CA PHE A 143 -20.66 5.14 -8.98
C PHE A 143 -21.65 6.29 -8.78
N ALA A 144 -21.96 6.67 -7.54
CA ALA A 144 -22.86 7.77 -7.24
C ALA A 144 -22.33 9.15 -7.69
N LYS A 145 -20.99 9.33 -7.73
CA LYS A 145 -20.36 10.53 -8.27
C LYS A 145 -20.31 10.49 -9.80
N HIS A 146 -19.96 9.35 -10.38
CA HIS A 146 -19.90 9.17 -11.82
C HIS A 146 -21.28 9.34 -12.47
N SER A 147 -22.37 8.95 -11.80
CA SER A 147 -23.75 9.14 -12.31
C SER A 147 -24.15 10.60 -12.51
N ARG A 148 -23.35 11.56 -12.06
CA ARG A 148 -23.57 13.00 -12.25
C ARG A 148 -22.81 13.55 -13.46
N ILE A 149 -21.94 12.73 -14.05
CA ILE A 149 -21.15 13.05 -15.24
C ILE A 149 -21.98 12.70 -16.47
N MET A 150 -21.91 13.56 -17.48
CA MET A 150 -22.58 13.41 -18.74
C MET A 150 -21.57 13.52 -19.88
N SER A 151 -21.84 12.80 -20.96
CA SER A 151 -21.09 12.91 -22.22
C SER A 151 -21.95 13.61 -23.27
N ALA A 152 -21.41 14.64 -23.92
CA ALA A 152 -22.09 15.33 -25.01
C ALA A 152 -22.40 14.41 -26.20
N ALA A 153 -21.66 13.30 -26.37
CA ALA A 153 -21.96 12.29 -27.39
C ALA A 153 -23.24 11.49 -27.07
N ILE A 154 -23.63 11.42 -25.79
CA ILE A 154 -24.81 10.67 -25.32
C ILE A 154 -26.00 11.61 -25.11
N THR A 155 -25.79 12.72 -24.41
CA THR A 155 -26.86 13.68 -24.08
C THR A 155 -27.08 14.74 -25.16
N GLY A 156 -26.22 14.78 -26.18
CA GLY A 156 -26.19 15.81 -27.22
C GLY A 156 -25.36 17.05 -26.82
N PRO A 157 -24.80 17.77 -27.81
CA PRO A 157 -23.98 18.97 -27.57
C PRO A 157 -24.83 20.23 -27.31
N ALA A 158 -26.09 20.24 -27.74
CA ALA A 158 -26.95 21.40 -27.62
C ALA A 158 -27.26 21.70 -26.14
N ARG A 159 -26.93 22.93 -25.69
CA ARG A 159 -27.10 23.39 -24.30
C ARG A 159 -26.42 22.49 -23.25
N PHE A 160 -25.32 21.82 -23.64
CA PHE A 160 -24.55 20.98 -22.71
C PHE A 160 -24.04 21.81 -21.51
N PRO A 161 -24.29 21.39 -20.26
CA PRO A 161 -23.94 22.18 -19.09
C PRO A 161 -22.46 22.01 -18.71
N THR A 162 -21.57 22.53 -19.54
CA THR A 162 -20.11 22.32 -19.47
C THR A 162 -19.54 22.56 -18.07
N GLU A 163 -19.84 23.71 -17.46
CA GLU A 163 -19.28 24.06 -16.15
C GLU A 163 -19.81 23.17 -15.02
N ARG A 164 -21.09 22.79 -15.05
CA ARG A 164 -21.67 21.83 -14.10
C ARG A 164 -21.02 20.46 -14.28
N ASN A 165 -20.85 20.00 -15.52
CA ASN A 165 -20.23 18.72 -15.82
C ASN A 165 -18.75 18.69 -15.40
N ARG A 166 -18.01 19.78 -15.63
CA ARG A 166 -16.63 19.94 -15.17
C ARG A 166 -16.51 19.79 -13.66
N LYS A 167 -17.40 20.44 -12.89
CA LYS A 167 -17.45 20.29 -11.42
C LYS A 167 -17.79 18.86 -10.99
N ALA A 168 -18.72 18.19 -11.69
CA ALA A 168 -19.04 16.79 -11.42
C ALA A 168 -17.85 15.86 -11.68
N ASN A 169 -17.14 16.06 -12.81
CA ASN A 169 -15.95 15.30 -13.15
C ASN A 169 -14.82 15.51 -12.13
N ASN A 170 -14.51 16.76 -11.75
CA ASN A 170 -13.51 17.05 -10.72
C ASN A 170 -13.85 16.39 -9.37
N SER A 171 -15.14 16.36 -9.00
CA SER A 171 -15.60 15.68 -7.78
C SER A 171 -15.43 14.16 -7.85
N TYR A 172 -15.57 13.55 -9.03
CA TYR A 172 -15.31 12.13 -9.26
C TYR A 172 -13.81 11.84 -9.22
N GLU A 173 -12.99 12.60 -9.96
CA GLU A 173 -11.53 12.46 -9.97
C GLU A 173 -10.93 12.58 -8.56
N SER A 174 -11.41 13.57 -7.78
CA SER A 174 -11.00 13.72 -6.38
C SER A 174 -11.35 12.49 -5.54
N ALA A 175 -12.53 11.91 -5.73
CA ALA A 175 -12.94 10.72 -5.01
C ALA A 175 -12.17 9.46 -5.43
N VAL A 176 -11.78 9.35 -6.71
CA VAL A 176 -10.89 8.28 -7.19
C VAL A 176 -9.52 8.40 -6.52
N ALA A 177 -8.96 9.61 -6.44
CA ALA A 177 -7.69 9.86 -5.76
C ALA A 177 -7.76 9.54 -4.25
N GLU A 178 -8.86 9.90 -3.58
CA GLU A 178 -9.10 9.57 -2.18
C GLU A 178 -9.23 8.06 -1.95
N PHE A 179 -9.95 7.36 -2.83
CA PHE A 179 -10.08 5.90 -2.81
C PHE A 179 -8.72 5.21 -2.95
N GLN A 180 -7.91 5.61 -3.92
CA GLN A 180 -6.55 5.09 -4.10
C GLN A 180 -5.67 5.38 -2.89
N SER A 181 -5.70 6.61 -2.38
CA SER A 181 -4.95 7.01 -1.18
C SER A 181 -5.39 6.23 0.07
N TRP A 182 -6.68 5.88 0.19
CA TRP A 182 -7.17 5.01 1.25
C TRP A 182 -6.65 3.58 1.09
N ARG A 183 -6.70 3.00 -0.11
CA ARG A 183 -6.19 1.65 -0.39
C ARG A 183 -4.70 1.55 -0.06
N GLU A 184 -3.89 2.48 -0.58
CA GLU A 184 -2.45 2.50 -0.33
C GLU A 184 -2.11 2.63 1.16
N ARG A 185 -2.78 3.54 1.88
CA ARG A 185 -2.53 3.72 3.31
C ARG A 185 -2.89 2.47 4.10
N THR A 186 -3.97 1.79 3.73
CA THR A 186 -4.43 0.57 4.38
C THR A 186 -3.45 -0.58 4.13
N GLN A 187 -3.07 -0.81 2.87
CA GLN A 187 -2.04 -1.80 2.52
C GLN A 187 -0.71 -1.52 3.22
N LYS A 188 -0.24 -0.26 3.23
CA LYS A 188 0.99 0.14 3.94
C LYS A 188 0.88 -0.10 5.45
N ALA A 189 -0.28 0.12 6.05
CA ALA A 189 -0.50 -0.14 7.47
C ALA A 189 -0.48 -1.64 7.77
N ILE A 190 -1.13 -2.45 6.94
CA ILE A 190 -1.16 -3.92 7.06
C ILE A 190 0.25 -4.49 6.87
N ALA A 191 0.95 -4.09 5.80
CA ALA A 191 2.33 -4.50 5.56
C ALA A 191 3.27 -4.16 6.74
N ARG A 192 3.09 -2.99 7.36
CA ARG A 192 3.85 -2.62 8.58
C ARG A 192 3.51 -3.51 9.77
N ARG A 193 2.25 -3.92 9.94
CA ARG A 193 1.84 -4.85 11.02
C ARG A 193 2.38 -6.25 10.79
N ILE A 194 2.27 -6.76 9.56
CA ILE A 194 2.85 -8.05 9.16
C ILE A 194 4.35 -8.05 9.43
N GLU A 195 5.07 -7.01 8.98
CA GLU A 195 6.49 -6.85 9.24
C GLU A 195 6.80 -6.72 10.73
N ALA A 196 5.98 -5.99 11.51
CA ALA A 196 6.15 -5.90 12.95
C ALA A 196 5.99 -7.26 13.65
N ALA A 197 5.03 -8.08 13.21
CA ALA A 197 4.72 -9.40 13.75
C ALA A 197 5.76 -10.48 13.38
N LYS A 198 6.60 -10.26 12.36
CA LYS A 198 7.68 -11.20 12.02
C LYS A 198 8.62 -11.43 13.22
N PRO A 199 8.94 -12.69 13.55
CA PRO A 199 9.95 -13.03 14.55
C PRO A 199 11.26 -12.30 14.31
N GLN A 200 11.93 -11.88 15.38
CA GLN A 200 13.18 -11.13 15.30
C GLN A 200 14.27 -11.89 14.53
N GLU A 201 14.28 -13.23 14.64
CA GLU A 201 15.19 -14.11 13.91
C GLU A 201 15.01 -14.05 12.39
N GLN A 202 13.77 -13.99 11.91
CA GLN A 202 13.47 -13.84 10.48
C GLN A 202 13.92 -12.46 9.97
N LYS A 203 13.71 -11.40 10.77
CA LYS A 203 14.18 -10.05 10.43
C LYS A 203 15.70 -10.00 10.31
N THR A 204 16.42 -10.66 11.22
CA THR A 204 17.88 -10.74 11.15
C THR A 204 18.35 -11.55 9.95
N ALA A 205 17.66 -12.65 9.60
CA ALA A 205 18.00 -13.46 8.42
C ALA A 205 17.76 -12.70 7.11
N GLU A 206 16.60 -12.04 6.95
CA GLU A 206 16.32 -11.20 5.78
C GLU A 206 17.29 -10.00 5.68
N ALA A 207 17.63 -9.38 6.82
CA ALA A 207 18.60 -8.30 6.86
C ALA A 207 20.00 -8.78 6.45
N TRP A 208 20.39 -9.99 6.87
CA TRP A 208 21.63 -10.62 6.47
C TRP A 208 21.67 -10.91 4.96
N GLU A 209 20.63 -11.52 4.40
CA GLU A 209 20.57 -11.81 2.96
C GLU A 209 20.67 -10.53 2.12
N ARG A 210 20.02 -9.43 2.54
CA ARG A 210 20.19 -8.13 1.86
C ARG A 210 21.63 -7.61 1.92
N ILE A 211 22.30 -7.76 3.07
CA ILE A 211 23.71 -7.36 3.23
C ILE A 211 24.61 -8.22 2.35
N LYS A 212 24.35 -9.53 2.31
CA LYS A 212 25.08 -10.48 1.48
C LYS A 212 24.91 -10.19 -0.01
N GLU A 213 23.68 -10.00 -0.49
CA GLU A 213 23.39 -9.58 -1.88
C GLU A 213 24.08 -8.26 -2.24
N ASP A 214 24.11 -7.29 -1.32
CA ASP A 214 24.83 -6.05 -1.54
C ASP A 214 26.35 -6.32 -1.62
N ILE A 215 26.93 -7.11 -0.70
CA ILE A 215 28.35 -7.48 -0.77
C ILE A 215 28.65 -8.14 -2.12
N ASP A 216 27.88 -9.15 -2.53
CA ASP A 216 28.05 -9.88 -3.79
C ASP A 216 27.96 -8.94 -4.98
N ARG A 217 26.93 -8.08 -5.05
CA ARG A 217 26.80 -7.08 -6.12
C ARG A 217 28.02 -6.19 -6.21
N PHE A 218 28.51 -5.69 -5.08
CA PHE A 218 29.69 -4.81 -5.05
C PHE A 218 30.96 -5.55 -5.49
N VAL A 219 31.07 -6.82 -5.11
CA VAL A 219 32.21 -7.68 -5.32
C VAL A 219 32.30 -8.20 -6.76
N ASP A 220 31.16 -8.56 -7.37
CA ASP A 220 31.06 -9.09 -8.73
C ASP A 220 31.19 -7.99 -9.78
N TRP A 221 30.60 -6.82 -9.52
CA TRP A 221 30.62 -5.69 -10.45
C TRP A 221 31.85 -4.81 -10.26
N ASN A 222 32.79 -5.23 -9.39
CA ASN A 222 34.00 -4.49 -9.02
C ASN A 222 33.71 -3.02 -8.66
N LEU A 223 32.59 -2.80 -7.97
CA LEU A 223 32.11 -1.48 -7.58
C LEU A 223 33.00 -0.89 -6.47
N CYS A 224 32.92 0.43 -6.29
CA CYS A 224 33.78 1.15 -5.35
C CYS A 224 33.65 0.60 -3.91
N SER A 225 34.75 0.04 -3.39
CA SER A 225 34.84 -0.49 -2.02
C SER A 225 34.56 0.55 -0.93
N THR A 226 34.68 1.84 -1.24
CA THR A 226 34.31 2.93 -0.32
C THR A 226 32.78 3.02 -0.13
N ASN A 227 32.01 2.80 -1.19
CA ASN A 227 30.54 2.84 -1.12
C ASN A 227 29.96 1.67 -0.33
N LEU A 228 30.51 0.46 -0.52
CA LEU A 228 30.17 -0.70 0.30
C LEU A 228 30.48 -0.42 1.78
N TYR A 229 31.66 0.14 2.08
CA TYR A 229 32.04 0.48 3.44
C TYR A 229 31.06 1.48 4.07
N ASN A 230 30.73 2.58 3.39
CA ASN A 230 29.83 3.60 3.92
C ASN A 230 28.43 3.04 4.21
N ARG A 231 27.95 2.12 3.37
CA ARG A 231 26.67 1.43 3.57
C ARG A 231 26.70 0.54 4.81
N LEU A 232 27.74 -0.29 4.95
CA LEU A 232 27.92 -1.16 6.11
C LEU A 232 28.19 -0.37 7.40
N GLU A 233 28.92 0.75 7.32
CA GLU A 233 29.12 1.67 8.44
C GLU A 233 27.78 2.25 8.91
N THR A 234 26.87 2.59 7.99
CA THR A 234 25.54 3.07 8.34
C THR A 234 24.72 2.02 9.09
N ILE A 235 24.86 0.74 8.72
CA ILE A 235 24.22 -0.38 9.42
C ILE A 235 24.88 -0.59 10.80
N ALA A 236 26.21 -0.57 10.89
CA ALA A 236 26.93 -0.64 12.16
C ALA A 236 26.53 0.49 13.12
N ARG A 237 26.27 1.70 12.61
CA ARG A 237 25.77 2.84 13.39
C ARG A 237 24.35 2.64 13.94
N LYS A 238 23.60 1.63 13.48
CA LYS A 238 22.35 1.20 14.11
C LYS A 238 22.57 0.27 15.32
N GLY A 239 23.80 -0.18 15.54
CA GLY A 239 24.16 -1.06 16.65
C GLY A 239 23.88 -2.54 16.37
N GLU A 240 23.90 -2.96 15.10
CA GLU A 240 23.68 -4.36 14.68
C GLU A 240 24.99 -5.14 14.71
N VAL A 241 25.36 -5.71 15.86
CA VAL A 241 26.67 -6.36 16.05
C VAL A 241 26.75 -7.69 15.31
N GLU A 242 25.71 -8.50 15.42
CA GLU A 242 25.65 -9.86 14.85
C GLU A 242 25.75 -9.82 13.32
N LEU A 243 24.99 -8.91 12.68
CA LEU A 243 25.04 -8.71 11.23
C LEU A 243 26.41 -8.25 10.75
N MET A 244 27.10 -7.40 11.51
CA MET A 244 28.45 -6.95 11.14
C MET A 244 29.48 -8.06 11.31
N GLN A 245 29.32 -8.92 12.32
CA GLN A 245 30.19 -10.09 12.48
C GLN A 245 30.02 -11.07 11.31
N GLN A 246 28.78 -11.38 10.94
CA GLN A 246 28.49 -12.20 9.75
C GLN A 246 29.06 -11.59 8.47
N ALA A 247 28.95 -10.27 8.29
CA ALA A 247 29.53 -9.57 7.14
C ALA A 247 31.06 -9.68 7.10
N ILE A 248 31.72 -9.55 8.24
CA ILE A 248 33.18 -9.71 8.35
C ILE A 248 33.60 -11.13 7.97
N ASP A 249 32.92 -12.14 8.52
CA ASP A 249 33.24 -13.54 8.28
C ASP A 249 33.02 -13.92 6.81
N TYR A 250 31.95 -13.40 6.20
CA TYR A 250 31.67 -13.60 4.78
C TYR A 250 32.72 -12.94 3.87
N VAL A 251 33.11 -11.69 4.16
CA VAL A 251 34.17 -11.01 3.39
C VAL A 251 35.52 -11.71 3.55
N ARG A 252 35.83 -12.28 4.73
CA ARG A 252 37.01 -13.13 4.93
C ARG A 252 36.97 -14.35 4.04
N GLU A 253 35.81 -15.01 3.95
CA GLU A 253 35.63 -16.16 3.07
C GLU A 253 35.86 -15.80 1.61
N LEU A 254 35.25 -14.71 1.14
CA LEU A 254 35.45 -14.20 -0.23
C LEU A 254 36.91 -13.81 -0.52
N ASN A 255 37.67 -13.38 0.48
CA ASN A 255 39.08 -13.03 0.34
C ASN A 255 40.00 -14.25 0.15
N LYS A 256 39.65 -15.44 0.70
CA LYS A 256 40.52 -16.64 0.63
C LYS A 256 40.83 -17.10 -0.80
N GLY A 257 39.91 -16.87 -1.74
CA GLY A 257 40.05 -17.25 -3.15
C GLY A 257 40.60 -16.16 -4.08
N ARG A 258 40.90 -14.96 -3.57
CA ARG A 258 41.21 -13.78 -4.40
C ARG A 258 42.67 -13.36 -4.28
N LYS A 259 43.31 -13.07 -5.42
CA LYS A 259 44.66 -12.46 -5.46
C LYS A 259 44.69 -11.03 -4.91
N ARG A 260 43.57 -10.30 -5.02
CA ARG A 260 43.39 -8.97 -4.45
C ARG A 260 42.23 -9.02 -3.46
N PRO A 261 42.47 -8.82 -2.15
CA PRO A 261 41.41 -8.83 -1.16
C PRO A 261 40.47 -7.64 -1.37
N ILE A 262 39.19 -7.83 -1.07
CA ILE A 262 38.15 -6.78 -1.13
C ILE A 262 38.47 -5.67 -0.14
N TYR A 263 38.76 -6.06 1.10
CA TYR A 263 39.35 -5.23 2.13
C TYR A 263 40.57 -5.94 2.72
N THR A 264 41.65 -5.20 2.96
CA THR A 264 42.80 -5.69 3.70
C THR A 264 42.47 -5.78 5.20
N GLU A 265 43.09 -6.70 5.94
CA GLU A 265 42.83 -6.89 7.40
C GLU A 265 43.07 -5.61 8.23
N ARG A 266 43.88 -4.68 7.74
CA ARG A 266 44.11 -3.37 8.40
C ARG A 266 42.99 -2.35 8.14
N HIS A 267 42.05 -2.66 7.26
CA HIS A 267 40.99 -1.75 6.87
C HIS A 267 39.96 -1.57 8.00
N LYS A 268 39.45 -0.35 8.15
CA LYS A 268 38.43 0.05 9.12
C LYS A 268 37.12 -0.77 9.06
N PHE A 269 36.90 -1.50 7.96
CA PHE A 269 35.79 -2.46 7.81
C PHE A 269 35.78 -3.52 8.92
N PHE A 270 36.94 -4.09 9.26
CA PHE A 270 37.04 -5.15 10.28
C PHE A 270 36.78 -4.65 11.70
N LYS A 271 36.71 -3.33 11.91
CA LYS A 271 36.34 -2.69 13.18
C LYS A 271 34.87 -2.29 13.26
N LEU A 272 34.06 -2.61 12.23
CA LEU A 272 32.64 -2.23 12.22
C LEU A 272 31.82 -2.98 13.27
N ALA A 273 32.14 -4.24 13.58
CA ALA A 273 31.48 -4.98 14.66
C ALA A 273 31.77 -4.34 16.04
N GLU A 274 33.02 -3.92 16.28
CA GLU A 274 33.39 -3.18 17.50
C GLU A 274 32.65 -1.84 17.58
N LEU A 275 32.61 -1.08 16.48
CA LEU A 275 31.86 0.17 16.40
C LEU A 275 30.37 -0.04 16.73
N ALA A 276 29.76 -1.09 16.17
CA ALA A 276 28.37 -1.45 16.44
C ALA A 276 28.16 -1.79 17.92
N ALA A 277 29.08 -2.52 18.55
CA ALA A 277 29.01 -2.90 19.95
C ALA A 277 29.12 -1.67 20.88
N VAL A 278 30.05 -0.76 20.60
CA VAL A 278 30.20 0.51 21.33
C VAL A 278 28.93 1.35 21.22
N ILE A 279 28.33 1.44 20.03
CA ILE A 279 27.10 2.21 19.80
C ILE A 279 25.91 1.55 20.52
N ARG A 280 25.77 0.23 20.45
CA ARG A 280 24.74 -0.53 21.16
C ARG A 280 24.86 -0.33 22.67
N GLY A 281 26.07 -0.46 23.22
CA GLY A 281 26.34 -0.21 24.65
C GLY A 281 26.00 1.21 25.07
N ARG A 282 26.41 2.23 24.30
CA ARG A 282 26.05 3.64 24.57
C ARG A 282 24.55 3.87 24.54
N ARG A 283 23.82 3.25 23.61
CA ARG A 283 22.35 3.35 23.52
C ARG A 283 21.67 2.68 24.71
N ALA A 284 22.06 1.46 25.05
CA ALA A 284 21.54 0.76 26.22
C ALA A 284 21.75 1.58 27.51
N ALA A 285 22.95 2.10 27.72
CA ALA A 285 23.28 2.95 28.87
C ALA A 285 22.52 4.30 28.89
N THR A 286 22.00 4.76 27.75
CA THR A 286 21.19 5.99 27.67
C THR A 286 19.73 5.68 27.96
N VAL A 287 19.19 4.55 27.47
CA VAL A 287 17.82 4.12 27.77
C VAL A 287 17.62 3.82 29.26
N THR A 288 18.60 3.26 29.94
CA THR A 288 18.52 2.97 31.39
C THR A 288 18.59 4.22 32.27
N LYS A 289 18.95 5.39 31.73
CA LYS A 289 18.97 6.63 32.51
C LYS A 289 17.55 7.14 32.70
N GLU A 290 17.16 7.35 33.96
CA GLU A 290 15.90 7.99 34.29
C GLU A 290 15.83 9.40 33.70
N ASN A 291 14.62 9.78 33.27
CA ASN A 291 14.37 11.11 32.73
C ASN A 291 14.72 12.16 33.78
N LYS A 292 15.45 13.18 33.36
CA LYS A 292 15.80 14.30 34.25
C LYS A 292 14.93 15.50 33.91
N ASP A 293 14.23 16.01 34.90
CA ASP A 293 13.43 17.22 34.75
C ASP A 293 14.16 18.42 35.37
N VAL A 294 14.20 19.53 34.64
CA VAL A 294 14.75 20.81 35.09
C VAL A 294 13.64 21.85 35.00
N PRO A 295 13.11 22.33 36.13
CA PRO A 295 12.06 23.35 36.14
C PRO A 295 12.61 24.71 35.70
N PHE A 296 11.76 25.51 35.06
CA PHE A 296 12.02 26.90 34.70
C PHE A 296 10.74 27.74 34.84
N ASP A 297 10.87 29.06 34.76
CA ASP A 297 9.71 29.95 34.84
C ASP A 297 8.82 29.79 33.58
N GLY A 298 7.65 29.17 33.75
CA GLY A 298 6.73 28.84 32.66
C GLY A 298 6.72 27.37 32.21
N GLY A 299 7.50 26.47 32.82
CA GLY A 299 7.46 25.04 32.47
C GLY A 299 8.58 24.15 33.00
N ILE A 300 8.80 23.02 32.31
CA ILE A 300 9.83 22.02 32.62
C ILE A 300 10.59 21.64 31.36
N VAL A 301 11.93 21.60 31.44
CA VAL A 301 12.76 20.95 30.44
C VAL A 301 13.05 19.52 30.88
N ARG A 302 12.57 18.55 30.10
CA ARG A 302 12.75 17.12 30.33
C ARG A 302 13.81 16.55 29.41
N TYR A 303 14.82 15.94 30.00
CA TYR A 303 15.79 15.08 29.32
C TYR A 303 15.16 13.70 29.17
N ASN A 304 14.62 13.41 27.99
CA ASN A 304 14.09 12.10 27.67
C ASN A 304 15.20 11.26 27.06
N PHE A 305 15.93 10.53 27.90
CA PHE A 305 17.05 9.70 27.46
C PHE A 305 16.60 8.47 26.68
N ALA A 306 15.42 7.92 27.00
CA ALA A 306 14.85 6.80 26.26
C ALA A 306 14.58 7.13 24.78
N GLU A 307 14.13 8.35 24.49
CA GLU A 307 13.81 8.80 23.12
C GLU A 307 14.95 9.64 22.48
N ASP A 308 16.08 9.83 23.17
CA ASP A 308 17.17 10.74 22.76
C ASP A 308 16.67 12.17 22.43
N ARG A 309 15.75 12.70 23.27
CA ARG A 309 15.12 14.02 23.07
C ARG A 309 15.29 14.94 24.26
N LEU A 310 15.54 16.22 23.95
CA LEU A 310 15.34 17.32 24.88
C LEU A 310 13.95 17.90 24.65
N GLN A 311 13.08 17.82 25.65
CA GLN A 311 11.67 18.20 25.58
C GLN A 311 11.44 19.43 26.47
N ILE A 312 10.73 20.43 25.96
CA ILE A 312 10.30 21.61 26.69
C ILE A 312 8.79 21.53 26.82
N LEU A 313 8.32 21.36 28.05
CA LEU A 313 6.91 21.35 28.43
C LEU A 313 6.61 22.72 29.02
N PHE A 314 5.64 23.43 28.45
CA PHE A 314 5.15 24.69 29.02
C PHE A 314 3.86 24.42 29.81
N ASN A 315 3.64 25.17 30.89
CA ASN A 315 2.42 25.06 31.69
C ASN A 315 1.20 25.57 30.93
N GLU A 316 1.39 26.64 30.16
CA GLU A 316 0.37 27.24 29.28
C GLU A 316 0.90 27.34 27.85
N LYS A 317 0.00 27.59 26.90
CA LYS A 317 0.40 27.76 25.50
C LYS A 317 1.32 28.99 25.39
N PRO A 318 2.59 28.82 24.96
CA PRO A 318 3.50 29.94 24.81
C PRO A 318 2.99 30.92 23.75
N ASP A 319 3.37 32.19 23.88
CA ASP A 319 2.97 33.23 22.94
C ASP A 319 3.49 32.98 21.51
N ALA A 320 2.91 33.69 20.53
CA ALA A 320 3.26 33.52 19.12
C ALA A 320 4.74 33.85 18.81
N GLY A 321 5.36 34.78 19.55
CA GLY A 321 6.77 35.14 19.41
C GLY A 321 7.69 34.01 19.88
N MET A 322 7.43 33.46 21.07
CA MET A 322 8.15 32.33 21.64
C MET A 322 8.00 31.07 20.78
N ILE A 323 6.80 30.81 20.23
CA ILE A 323 6.58 29.74 19.25
C ILE A 323 7.46 29.94 18.00
N GLY A 324 7.55 31.17 17.49
CA GLY A 324 8.42 31.52 16.36
C GLY A 324 9.89 31.22 16.66
N THR A 325 10.36 31.65 17.83
CA THR A 325 11.74 31.44 18.29
C THR A 325 12.08 29.95 18.48
N LEU A 326 11.16 29.16 19.05
CA LEU A 326 11.32 27.71 19.20
C LEU A 326 11.45 27.01 17.85
N LYS A 327 10.59 27.36 16.89
CA LYS A 327 10.65 26.83 15.51
C LYS A 327 11.96 27.20 14.82
N HIS A 328 12.40 28.46 14.93
CA HIS A 328 13.65 28.94 14.35
C HIS A 328 14.87 28.22 14.96
N SER A 329 14.79 27.93 16.26
CA SER A 329 15.80 27.21 17.04
C SER A 329 15.78 25.68 16.85
N GLY A 330 14.95 25.18 15.93
CA GLY A 330 14.88 23.77 15.56
C GLY A 330 14.03 22.88 16.48
N PHE A 331 13.29 23.45 17.43
CA PHE A 331 12.32 22.68 18.21
C PHE A 331 11.04 22.46 17.41
N ARG A 332 10.53 21.23 17.42
CA ARG A 332 9.28 20.84 16.75
C ARG A 332 8.24 20.41 17.79
N TRP A 333 7.01 20.84 17.61
CA TRP A 333 5.90 20.42 18.45
C TRP A 333 5.61 18.92 18.26
N SER A 334 5.50 18.19 19.36
CA SER A 334 5.12 16.78 19.37
C SER A 334 3.77 16.58 20.05
N PRO A 335 2.70 16.29 19.29
CA PRO A 335 1.38 16.03 19.86
C PRO A 335 1.37 14.85 20.84
N ARG A 336 2.21 13.83 20.61
CA ARG A 336 2.30 12.63 21.47
C ARG A 336 2.77 12.93 22.90
N PHE A 337 3.69 13.88 23.04
CA PHE A 337 4.29 14.22 24.34
C PHE A 337 3.79 15.56 24.89
N GLY A 338 2.97 16.31 24.13
CA GLY A 338 2.55 17.66 24.50
C GLY A 338 3.73 18.62 24.69
N ALA A 339 4.83 18.44 23.95
CA ALA A 339 6.10 19.12 24.19
C ALA A 339 6.75 19.61 22.91
N TRP A 340 7.52 20.70 23.03
CA TRP A 340 8.47 21.13 22.02
C TRP A 340 9.74 20.31 22.16
N GLN A 341 10.13 19.57 21.12
CA GLN A 341 11.27 18.65 21.21
C GLN A 341 12.26 18.78 20.07
N ARG A 342 13.52 18.46 20.35
CA ARG A 342 14.61 18.25 19.39
C ARG A 342 15.52 17.12 19.87
N GLN A 343 16.41 16.62 19.01
CA GLN A 343 17.39 15.61 19.39
C GLN A 343 18.29 16.11 20.53
N LEU A 344 18.49 15.25 21.54
CA LEU A 344 19.37 15.53 22.67
C LEU A 344 20.81 15.62 22.17
N THR A 345 21.27 16.85 22.02
CA THR A 345 22.61 17.20 21.55
C THR A 345 23.12 18.34 22.42
N ARG A 346 24.44 18.53 22.50
CA ARG A 346 25.00 19.67 23.23
C ARG A 346 24.46 21.02 22.75
N ASN A 347 24.29 21.15 21.42
CA ASN A 347 23.65 22.32 20.83
C ASN A 347 22.19 22.48 21.31
N ALA A 348 21.46 21.40 21.60
CA ALA A 348 20.10 21.48 22.11
C ALA A 348 20.04 22.06 23.50
N GLU A 349 20.95 21.62 24.36
CA GLU A 349 21.12 22.15 25.70
C GLU A 349 21.50 23.62 25.64
N ASP A 350 22.52 23.99 24.85
CA ASP A 350 22.97 25.38 24.72
C ASP A 350 21.87 26.30 24.17
N THR A 351 21.08 25.81 23.22
CA THR A 351 19.94 26.55 22.68
C THR A 351 18.85 26.72 23.76
N ALA A 352 18.49 25.66 24.48
CA ALA A 352 17.50 25.75 25.56
C ALA A 352 17.96 26.66 26.70
N LYS A 353 19.25 26.62 27.07
CA LYS A 353 19.86 27.55 28.04
C LYS A 353 19.64 29.00 27.62
N ARG A 354 19.89 29.33 26.36
CA ARG A 354 19.72 30.69 25.81
C ARG A 354 18.26 31.12 25.74
N LEU A 355 17.37 30.23 25.30
CA LEU A 355 15.95 30.55 25.10
C LEU A 355 15.18 30.73 26.41
N LEU A 356 15.48 29.91 27.41
CA LEU A 356 14.74 29.85 28.67
C LEU A 356 15.51 30.52 29.83
N ASN A 357 16.69 31.06 29.56
CA ASN A 357 17.60 31.68 30.53
C ASN A 357 17.84 30.80 31.78
N ILE A 358 18.10 29.50 31.57
CA ILE A 358 18.27 28.51 32.63
C ILE A 358 19.65 27.86 32.62
N LYS A 359 20.09 27.38 33.79
CA LYS A 359 21.30 26.56 33.93
C LYS A 359 20.96 25.08 33.71
N LEU A 360 21.09 24.62 32.47
CA LEU A 360 21.15 23.19 32.15
C LEU A 360 22.57 22.64 32.40
N ARG A 361 22.71 21.34 32.64
CA ARG A 361 24.00 20.72 33.03
C ARG A 361 25.04 20.78 31.92
#